data_AF-A0A323UNK1-F1
#
_entry.id   AF-A0A323UNK1-F1
#
_cell.length_a   1.000
_cell.length_b   1.000
_cell.length_c   1.000
_cell.angle_alpha   90.00
_cell.angle_beta   90.00
_cell.angle_gamma   90.00
#
_symmetry.space_group_name_H-M   'P 1'
#
loop_
_entity.id
_entity.type
_entity.pdbx_description
1 polymer ?
#
loop_
_entity_poly.entity_id
_entity_poly.type
_entity_poly.pdbx_seq_one_letter_code
_entity_poly.pdbx_strand_id
1 'polypeptide(L)'
;LVICGKQAIDDDANQTGQMLAALAGWPQATFASKLTLSDGKASVMREIDGGLETLSIQLPAVVTTDLRLNEPRYATLPNIMKAK
;
A
#
# COMPACT_ATOMS: atom_id res chain seq x y z
N LEU A 1 -2.32 -2.71 10.14
CA LEU A 1 -2.03 -2.12 8.82
C LEU A 1 -2.38 -3.16 7.77
N VAL A 2 -3.13 -2.78 6.75
CA VAL A 2 -3.36 -3.63 5.56
C VAL A 2 -2.65 -2.98 4.37
N ILE A 3 -1.96 -3.79 3.57
CA ILE A 3 -1.29 -3.36 2.34
C ILE A 3 -1.93 -4.09 1.17
N CYS A 4 -2.32 -3.33 0.14
CA CYS A 4 -2.84 -3.83 -1.13
C CYS A 4 -2.02 -3.24 -2.29
N GLY A 5 -2.05 -3.89 -3.45
CA GLY A 5 -1.66 -3.21 -4.69
C GLY A 5 -2.65 -2.08 -5.02
N LYS A 6 -2.22 -1.09 -5.80
CA LYS A 6 -3.09 -0.04 -6.36
C LYS A 6 -4.24 -0.65 -7.19
N GLN A 7 -3.90 -1.50 -8.15
CA GLN A 7 -4.87 -2.12 -9.06
C GLN A 7 -4.38 -3.51 -9.44
N ALA A 8 -5.33 -4.41 -9.72
CA ALA A 8 -5.03 -5.66 -10.38
C ALA A 8 -5.02 -5.41 -11.90
N ILE A 9 -4.10 -6.05 -12.62
CA ILE A 9 -3.89 -5.80 -14.06
C ILE A 9 -4.87 -6.57 -14.96
N ASP A 10 -5.66 -7.47 -14.37
CA ASP A 10 -6.67 -8.26 -15.05
C ASP A 10 -8.01 -7.52 -15.14
N ASP A 11 -8.40 -6.76 -14.11
CA ASP A 11 -9.64 -5.97 -14.09
C ASP A 11 -9.46 -4.44 -14.18
N ASP A 12 -8.25 -3.93 -13.92
CA ASP A 12 -7.89 -2.50 -13.86
C ASP A 12 -8.84 -1.65 -12.99
N ALA A 13 -9.50 -2.26 -11.98
CA ALA A 13 -10.60 -1.62 -11.28
C ALA A 13 -10.15 -0.55 -10.28
N ASN A 14 -8.97 -0.71 -9.66
CA ASN A 14 -8.42 0.20 -8.64
C ASN A 14 -9.44 0.53 -7.53
N GLN A 15 -10.09 -0.49 -6.95
CA GLN A 15 -11.23 -0.30 -6.02
C GLN A 15 -11.05 -1.04 -4.69
N THR A 16 -10.44 -2.23 -4.70
CA THR A 16 -10.40 -3.15 -3.54
C THR A 16 -9.88 -2.50 -2.26
N GLY A 17 -8.78 -1.74 -2.34
CA GLY A 17 -8.18 -1.10 -1.17
C GLY A 17 -9.09 -0.02 -0.57
N GLN A 18 -9.67 0.82 -1.41
CA GLN A 18 -10.57 1.90 -0.98
C GLN A 18 -11.87 1.35 -0.40
N MET A 19 -12.44 0.33 -1.04
CA MET A 19 -13.66 -0.34 -0.54
C MET A 19 -13.41 -1.04 0.80
N LEU A 20 -12.28 -1.73 0.95
CA LEU A 20 -11.89 -2.36 2.21
C LEU A 20 -11.77 -1.32 3.33
N ALA A 21 -11.12 -0.17 3.06
CA ALA A 21 -10.98 0.91 4.03
C ALA A 21 -12.35 1.46 4.47
N ALA A 22 -13.25 1.68 3.50
CA ALA A 22 -14.60 2.16 3.78
C ALA A 22 -15.41 1.17 4.62
N LEU A 23 -15.39 -0.13 4.27
CA LEU A 23 -16.10 -1.18 4.99
C LEU A 23 -15.56 -1.39 6.42
N ALA A 24 -14.25 -1.22 6.61
CA ALA A 24 -13.61 -1.31 7.92
C ALA A 24 -13.74 -0.02 8.76
N GLY A 25 -14.17 1.10 8.16
CA GLY A 25 -14.15 2.42 8.80
C GLY A 25 -12.74 2.91 9.10
N TRP A 26 -11.74 2.51 8.30
CA TRP A 26 -10.33 2.82 8.53
C TRP A 26 -9.85 3.96 7.62
N PRO A 27 -8.90 4.80 8.08
CA PRO A 27 -8.21 5.73 7.21
C PRO A 27 -7.46 4.99 6.10
N GLN A 28 -7.35 5.65 4.95
CA GLN A 28 -6.66 5.12 3.77
C GLN A 28 -5.61 6.09 3.23
N ALA A 29 -4.55 5.54 2.63
CA ALA A 29 -3.64 6.29 1.77
C ALA A 29 -3.37 5.47 0.50
N THR A 30 -3.85 5.96 -0.64
CA THR A 30 -3.69 5.27 -1.92
C THR A 30 -2.45 5.72 -2.69
N PHE A 31 -2.02 4.94 -3.67
CA PHE A 31 -0.89 5.26 -4.57
C PHE A 31 0.42 5.59 -3.83
N ALA A 32 0.71 4.86 -2.74
CA ALA A 32 1.88 5.12 -1.91
C ALA A 32 3.19 4.85 -2.67
N SER A 33 4.06 5.85 -2.75
CA SER A 33 5.44 5.75 -3.25
C SER A 33 6.49 5.83 -2.14
N LYS A 34 6.09 6.18 -0.91
CA LYS A 34 6.90 5.99 0.31
C LYS A 34 6.00 5.74 1.52
N LEU A 35 6.44 4.87 2.42
CA LEU A 35 5.75 4.55 3.67
C LEU A 35 6.74 4.51 4.83
N THR A 36 6.50 5.31 5.87
CA THR A 36 7.19 5.18 7.16
C THR A 36 6.16 5.01 8.28
N LEU A 37 6.49 4.15 9.25
CA LEU A 37 5.64 3.87 10.40
C LEU A 37 6.33 4.40 11.66
N SER A 38 5.61 5.18 12.46
CA SER A 38 6.09 5.69 13.74
C SER A 38 4.93 6.02 14.65
N ASP A 39 5.06 5.74 15.95
CA ASP A 39 4.14 6.20 17.00
C ASP A 39 2.65 5.95 16.71
N GLY A 40 2.32 4.76 16.22
CA GLY A 40 0.94 4.38 15.88
C GLY A 40 0.36 5.09 14.66
N LYS A 41 1.19 5.77 13.87
CA LYS A 41 0.81 6.44 12.62
C LYS A 41 1.60 5.90 11.43
N ALA A 42 1.06 6.13 10.25
CA ALA A 42 1.74 5.97 8.98
C ALA A 42 1.92 7.34 8.32
N SER A 43 3.14 7.68 7.95
CA SER A 43 3.44 8.79 7.04
C SER A 43 3.60 8.21 5.63
N VAL A 44 2.75 8.66 4.71
CA VAL A 44 2.63 8.10 3.38
C VAL A 44 2.81 9.20 2.35
N MET A 45 3.80 9.05 1.48
CA MET A 45 3.95 9.86 0.28
C MET A 45 3.21 9.18 -0.86
N ARG A 46 2.34 9.91 -1.56
CA ARG A 46 1.43 9.42 -2.59
C ARG A 46 1.73 10.10 -3.92
N GLU A 47 1.62 9.33 -4.99
CA GLU A 47 1.58 9.87 -6.35
C GLU A 47 0.20 10.47 -6.62
N ILE A 48 0.17 11.73 -7.03
CA ILE A 48 -1.02 12.45 -7.50
C ILE A 48 -0.71 13.08 -8.86
N ASP A 49 -1.72 13.50 -9.62
CA ASP A 49 -1.51 14.02 -10.98
C ASP A 49 -0.54 15.21 -11.04
N GLY A 50 -0.53 16.05 -9.99
CA GLY A 50 0.36 17.22 -9.86
C GLY A 50 1.71 16.95 -9.21
N GLY A 51 2.07 15.70 -8.90
CA GLY A 51 3.32 15.33 -8.24
C GLY A 51 3.10 14.46 -6.99
N LEU A 52 3.62 14.91 -5.85
CA LEU A 52 3.63 14.14 -4.62
C LEU A 52 2.84 14.81 -3.50
N GLU A 53 2.04 14.03 -2.78
CA GLU A 53 1.32 14.46 -1.59
C GLU A 53 1.77 13.63 -0.39
N THR A 54 2.02 14.25 0.76
CA THR A 54 2.35 13.52 2.01
C THR A 54 1.19 13.60 2.99
N LEU A 55 0.71 12.45 3.44
CA LEU A 55 -0.34 12.31 4.44
C LEU A 55 0.21 11.65 5.72
N SER A 56 -0.35 12.02 6.86
CA SER A 56 -0.17 11.29 8.12
C SER A 56 -1.51 10.72 8.56
N ILE A 57 -1.59 9.40 8.67
CA ILE A 57 -2.82 8.68 9.04
C ILE A 57 -2.62 7.83 10.29
N GLN A 58 -3.65 7.74 11.12
CA GLN A 58 -3.64 6.93 12.34
C GLN A 58 -3.77 5.44 11.99
N LEU A 59 -3.05 4.56 12.70
CA LEU A 59 -3.27 3.12 12.61
C LEU A 59 -4.42 2.70 13.54
N PRO A 60 -5.24 1.71 13.14
CA PRO A 60 -5.13 0.88 11.93
C PRO A 60 -5.53 1.63 10.65
N ALA A 61 -4.90 1.30 9.52
CA ALA A 61 -5.11 1.91 8.21
C ALA A 61 -4.97 0.92 7.06
N VAL A 62 -5.51 1.29 5.89
CA VAL A 62 -5.31 0.58 4.61
C VAL A 62 -4.43 1.43 3.68
N VAL A 63 -3.38 0.83 3.11
CA VAL A 63 -2.47 1.50 2.18
C VAL A 63 -2.44 0.73 0.87
N THR A 64 -2.67 1.42 -0.27
CA THR A 64 -2.44 0.82 -1.59
C THR A 64 -1.12 1.30 -2.18
N THR A 65 -0.29 0.41 -2.69
CA THR A 65 1.07 0.73 -3.14
C THR A 65 1.12 1.05 -4.64
N ASP A 66 1.82 2.13 -5.00
CA ASP A 66 2.22 2.38 -6.39
C ASP A 66 3.48 1.57 -6.76
N LEU A 67 3.75 1.41 -8.05
CA LEU A 67 4.96 0.77 -8.57
C LEU A 67 6.24 1.44 -8.06
N ARG A 68 6.20 2.73 -7.76
CA ARG A 68 7.36 3.50 -7.28
C ARG A 68 7.73 3.23 -5.82
N LEU A 69 6.94 2.47 -5.06
CA LEU A 69 7.18 2.27 -3.62
C LEU A 69 8.52 1.58 -3.34
N ASN A 70 8.83 0.52 -4.09
CA ASN A 70 10.03 -0.28 -3.91
C ASN A 70 10.33 -1.15 -5.14
N GLU A 71 11.47 -1.83 -5.11
CA GLU A 71 11.79 -2.91 -6.03
C GLU A 71 11.58 -4.26 -5.33
N PRO A 72 10.64 -5.10 -5.79
CA PRO A 72 10.41 -6.42 -5.22
C PRO A 72 11.66 -7.31 -5.33
N ARG A 73 12.09 -7.92 -4.22
CA ARG A 73 13.20 -8.87 -4.21
C ARG A 73 12.81 -10.20 -4.88
N TYR A 74 13.80 -10.89 -5.45
CA TYR A 74 13.65 -12.29 -5.84
C TYR A 74 13.59 -13.22 -4.61
N ALA A 75 12.83 -14.31 -4.72
CA ALA A 75 12.82 -15.36 -3.72
C ALA A 75 14.06 -16.26 -3.89
N THR A 76 14.78 -16.52 -2.79
CA THR A 76 15.93 -17.43 -2.80
C THR A 76 15.47 -18.88 -2.78
N LEU A 77 16.26 -19.79 -3.37
CA LEU A 77 15.93 -21.22 -3.40
C LEU A 77 15.63 -21.81 -1.99
N PRO A 78 16.40 -21.52 -0.93
CA PRO A 78 16.07 -22.00 0.41
C PRO A 78 14.69 -21.52 0.91
N ASN A 79 14.32 -20.28 0.59
CA ASN A 79 13.03 -19.73 0.98
C ASN A 79 11.87 -20.35 0.18
N ILE A 80 12.10 -20.69 -1.09
CA ILE A 80 11.11 -21.40 -1.92
C ILE A 80 10.86 -22.80 -1.36
N MET A 81 11.92 -23.52 -0.98
CA MET A 81 11.79 -24.87 -0.42
C MET A 81 11.08 -24.87 0.94
N LYS A 82 11.32 -23.85 1.78
CA LYS A 82 10.66 -23.70 3.09
C LYS A 82 9.18 -23.31 2.99
N ALA A 83 8.78 -22.66 1.89
CA ALA A 83 7.42 -22.17 1.71
C ALA A 83 6.43 -23.24 1.20
N LYS A 84 6.94 -24.38 0.70
CA LYS A 84 6.14 -25.57 0.40
C LYS A 84 5.92 -26.39 1.66
#